data_AF-A0A9P6FQ54-F1
#
_entry.id   AF-A0A9P6FQ54-F1
#
_cell.length_a   1.000
_cell.length_b   1.000
_cell.length_c   1.000
_cell.angle_alpha   90.00
_cell.angle_beta   90.00
_cell.angle_gamma   90.00
#
_symmetry.space_group_name_H-M   'P 1'
#
loop_
_entity.id
_entity.type
_entity.pdbx_description
1 polymer ?
#
loop_
_entity_poly.entity_id
_entity_poly.type
_entity_poly.pdbx_seq_one_letter_code
_entity_poly.pdbx_strand_id
1 'polypeptide(L)'
;SDNKSSEDTPQDEEMLETLGEGETEQETASLAVKGEAGDEMAELRQTYEAAQKQFGETGAQEYLRGTIHECDRMLRNCGEEVYPSAEFNYIYASALHDYSLVGAEPEELNGFVDMALEYVGLAADQLDKAKDKEWLWRYYLVAGKVHLQKVDTLFEDQEAASSKKQFKLLGKEIQSELMQATNLLDAGFKLIPDGDEKYIVRIEQEDDDETDDVNKAKSTLEKVSTKLSEMNSAAANVALHADRMDDYEPRKQWNEWALKTYRQVTEGWWADQGEEDEDEEDEDEDEEDDKEPEDEYSLPVYTLERGQLSLQALEAIEKAIQLARDSNTLSCDLLTLGAECHINLVNIAVGDKAAAKQSKAAVALIKEAISTYPNAGLDEKYGEVLTEFEEIAANA
;
A
#
# COMPACT_ATOMS: atom_id res chain seq x y z
N SER A 1 11.45 76.98 -10.85
CA SER A 1 11.30 75.76 -11.65
C SER A 1 12.37 75.72 -12.72
N ASP A 2 12.92 74.52 -12.90
CA ASP A 2 13.57 73.97 -14.09
C ASP A 2 15.01 74.39 -14.43
N ASN A 3 15.90 73.66 -13.76
CA ASN A 3 17.01 72.85 -14.26
C ASN A 3 17.29 72.86 -15.79
N LYS A 4 18.55 73.11 -16.17
CA LYS A 4 19.18 72.49 -17.35
C LYS A 4 20.70 72.40 -17.20
N SER A 5 21.18 71.22 -17.59
CA SER A 5 22.53 70.68 -17.64
C SER A 5 23.54 71.51 -18.43
N SER A 6 24.83 71.32 -18.12
CA SER A 6 25.80 70.67 -19.03
C SER A 6 27.21 70.82 -18.47
N GLU A 7 28.02 69.76 -18.46
CA GLU A 7 29.47 69.86 -18.70
C GLU A 7 30.09 68.51 -19.07
N ASP A 8 31.16 68.63 -19.86
CA ASP A 8 31.83 67.69 -20.75
C ASP A 8 33.13 67.13 -20.11
N THR A 9 33.34 65.79 -20.22
CA THR A 9 34.61 65.01 -20.45
C THR A 9 35.92 65.23 -19.62
N PRO A 10 36.99 64.40 -19.77
CA PRO A 10 37.13 62.92 -19.80
C PRO A 10 38.31 62.41 -18.90
N GLN A 11 38.50 61.08 -18.76
CA GLN A 11 39.74 60.32 -19.06
C GLN A 11 39.85 58.98 -18.31
N ASP A 12 40.32 57.99 -19.07
CA ASP A 12 40.81 56.64 -18.72
C ASP A 12 41.85 56.68 -17.56
N GLU A 13 42.20 55.64 -16.82
CA GLU A 13 42.47 54.24 -17.18
C GLU A 13 42.77 53.46 -15.87
N GLU A 14 42.64 52.12 -15.93
CA GLU A 14 43.33 51.11 -15.10
C GLU A 14 42.89 50.78 -13.65
N MET A 15 42.44 49.51 -13.49
CA MET A 15 42.93 48.49 -12.54
C MET A 15 41.81 47.62 -11.93
N LEU A 16 41.75 46.39 -12.47
CA LEU A 16 41.82 45.11 -11.76
C LEU A 16 41.02 44.87 -10.46
N GLU A 17 40.31 43.74 -10.51
CA GLU A 17 40.02 42.81 -9.40
C GLU A 17 39.16 43.32 -8.24
N THR A 18 37.88 42.90 -8.23
CA THR A 18 37.38 42.04 -7.14
C THR A 18 36.04 41.39 -7.50
N LEU A 19 36.10 40.07 -7.69
CA LEU A 19 35.11 39.02 -7.40
C LEU A 19 33.65 39.45 -7.20
N GLY A 20 32.83 39.26 -8.24
CA GLY A 20 31.38 39.20 -8.14
C GLY A 20 30.92 37.85 -7.61
N GLU A 21 29.99 37.91 -6.67
CA GLU A 21 29.35 36.82 -5.95
C GLU A 21 28.64 35.85 -6.91
N GLY A 22 28.78 34.56 -6.62
CA GLY A 22 28.35 33.46 -7.46
C GLY A 22 26.84 33.34 -7.60
N GLU A 23 26.39 33.29 -8.84
CA GLU A 23 25.16 32.60 -9.23
C GLU A 23 25.37 31.12 -8.90
N THR A 24 24.56 30.60 -7.98
CA THR A 24 24.48 29.16 -7.73
C THR A 24 23.63 28.56 -8.84
N GLU A 25 24.31 28.08 -9.88
CA GLU A 25 23.74 27.12 -10.82
C GLU A 25 23.20 25.94 -10.01
N GLN A 26 21.89 25.69 -10.13
CA GLN A 26 21.30 24.41 -9.73
C GLN A 26 21.94 23.34 -10.62
N GLU A 27 22.96 22.66 -10.10
CA GLU A 27 23.52 21.46 -10.71
C GLU A 27 22.41 20.42 -10.84
N THR A 28 21.91 20.29 -12.06
CA THR A 28 21.13 19.12 -12.49
C THR A 28 22.09 17.95 -12.44
N ALA A 29 21.91 17.08 -11.44
CA ALA A 29 22.68 15.84 -11.31
C ALA A 29 22.50 14.99 -12.58
N SER A 30 23.44 15.11 -13.51
CA SER A 30 23.57 14.23 -14.66
C SER A 30 24.06 12.87 -14.16
N LEU A 31 23.12 12.01 -13.79
CA LEU A 31 23.37 10.62 -13.43
C LEU A 31 23.83 9.85 -14.68
N ALA A 32 25.15 9.83 -14.89
CA ALA A 32 25.78 9.13 -16.01
C ALA A 32 25.72 7.60 -15.78
N VAL A 33 24.63 6.99 -16.21
CA VAL A 33 24.55 5.54 -16.41
C VAL A 33 25.34 5.21 -17.69
N LYS A 34 26.40 4.40 -17.56
CA LYS A 34 27.20 3.97 -18.70
C LYS A 34 26.45 2.90 -19.52
N GLY A 35 25.65 3.33 -20.48
CA GLY A 35 25.12 2.50 -21.57
C GLY A 35 26.05 2.50 -22.79
N GLU A 36 26.00 1.43 -23.60
CA GLU A 36 26.58 1.44 -24.94
C GLU A 36 25.77 2.40 -25.81
N ALA A 37 26.43 3.44 -26.36
CA ALA A 37 25.78 4.44 -27.19
C ALA A 37 24.99 3.79 -28.35
N GLY A 38 23.65 3.78 -28.26
CA GLY A 38 22.80 3.29 -29.35
C GLY A 38 21.36 2.89 -29.01
N ASP A 39 21.02 2.64 -27.74
CA ASP A 39 19.67 2.21 -27.33
C ASP A 39 19.11 3.08 -26.19
N GLU A 40 18.52 4.22 -26.55
CA GLU A 40 17.91 5.17 -25.59
C GLU A 40 16.81 4.52 -24.75
N MET A 41 16.10 3.52 -25.29
CA MET A 41 15.07 2.77 -24.54
C MET A 41 15.68 1.88 -23.46
N ALA A 42 16.83 1.24 -23.73
CA ALA A 42 17.53 0.45 -22.73
C ALA A 42 18.07 1.32 -21.58
N GLU A 43 18.59 2.51 -21.89
CA GLU A 43 19.05 3.48 -20.88
C GLU A 43 17.88 4.00 -20.03
N LEU A 44 16.74 4.30 -20.66
CA LEU A 44 15.51 4.69 -19.97
C LEU A 44 15.03 3.59 -19.01
N ARG A 45 14.99 2.34 -19.49
CA ARG A 45 14.62 1.17 -18.67
C ARG A 45 15.56 1.03 -17.46
N GLN A 46 16.86 1.12 -17.68
CA GLN A 46 17.84 0.99 -16.60
C GLN A 46 17.69 2.09 -15.55
N THR A 47 17.37 3.31 -15.97
CA THR A 47 17.13 4.44 -15.06
C THR A 47 15.88 4.22 -14.22
N TYR A 48 14.78 3.76 -14.83
CA TYR A 48 13.56 3.45 -14.11
C TYR A 48 13.73 2.26 -13.14
N GLU A 49 14.42 1.20 -13.56
CA GLU A 49 14.73 0.05 -12.69
C GLU A 49 15.62 0.44 -11.50
N ALA A 50 16.52 1.40 -11.68
CA ALA A 50 17.31 1.96 -10.58
C ALA A 50 16.42 2.72 -9.58
N ALA A 51 15.43 3.48 -10.08
CA ALA A 51 14.42 4.12 -9.26
C ALA A 51 13.61 3.10 -8.43
N GLN A 52 13.16 2.01 -9.06
CA GLN A 52 12.41 0.94 -8.38
C GLN A 52 13.21 0.27 -7.26
N LYS A 53 14.52 0.06 -7.47
CA LYS A 53 15.41 -0.54 -6.45
C LYS A 53 15.63 0.37 -5.24
N GLN A 54 15.52 1.67 -5.42
CA GLN A 54 15.69 2.67 -4.35
C GLN A 54 14.35 3.18 -3.84
N PHE A 55 13.22 2.63 -4.30
CA PHE A 55 11.89 3.13 -3.96
C PHE A 55 11.67 3.07 -2.45
N GLY A 56 11.42 4.22 -1.83
CA GLY A 56 11.34 4.38 -0.36
C GLY A 56 12.62 4.88 0.32
N GLU A 57 13.72 5.04 -0.43
CA GLU A 57 14.97 5.67 0.04
C GLU A 57 15.08 7.12 -0.47
N THR A 58 15.95 7.91 0.16
CA THR A 58 16.17 9.36 -0.12
C THR A 58 16.72 9.69 -1.53
N GLY A 59 16.81 8.71 -2.43
CA GLY A 59 17.24 8.90 -3.82
C GLY A 59 16.20 8.55 -4.89
N ALA A 60 15.08 7.91 -4.53
CA ALA A 60 14.09 7.45 -5.51
C ALA A 60 13.51 8.59 -6.35
N GLN A 61 13.26 9.74 -5.70
CA GLN A 61 12.67 10.92 -6.33
C GLN A 61 13.53 11.44 -7.49
N GLU A 62 14.85 11.51 -7.31
CA GLU A 62 15.76 12.00 -8.35
C GLU A 62 15.81 11.07 -9.56
N TYR A 63 15.82 9.75 -9.34
CA TYR A 63 15.77 8.78 -10.45
C TYR A 63 14.43 8.82 -11.18
N LEU A 64 13.32 8.96 -10.47
CA LEU A 64 11.99 9.08 -11.06
C LEU A 64 11.86 10.37 -11.88
N ARG A 65 12.31 11.50 -11.33
CA ARG A 65 12.36 12.78 -12.06
C ARG A 65 13.28 12.70 -13.28
N GLY A 66 14.44 12.06 -13.15
CA GLY A 66 15.36 11.80 -14.25
C GLY A 66 14.71 10.95 -15.35
N THR A 67 13.96 9.92 -14.98
CA THR A 67 13.20 9.06 -15.90
C THR A 67 12.13 9.87 -16.64
N ILE A 68 11.35 10.69 -15.94
CA ILE A 68 10.32 11.57 -16.53
C ILE A 68 10.95 12.56 -17.53
N HIS A 69 12.03 13.23 -17.12
CA HIS A 69 12.73 14.19 -17.99
C HIS A 69 13.32 13.52 -19.23
N GLU A 70 13.77 12.27 -19.11
CA GLU A 70 14.29 11.50 -20.22
C GLU A 70 13.17 11.08 -21.19
N CYS A 71 12.02 10.63 -20.68
CA CYS A 71 10.82 10.41 -21.48
C CYS A 71 10.42 11.69 -22.25
N ASP A 72 10.39 12.83 -21.56
CA ASP A 72 10.11 14.13 -22.14
C ASP A 72 11.12 14.53 -23.23
N ARG A 73 12.42 14.26 -23.00
CA ARG A 73 13.50 14.50 -23.97
C ARG A 73 13.28 13.65 -25.21
N MET A 74 13.00 12.36 -25.04
CA MET A 74 12.72 11.43 -26.12
C MET A 74 11.49 11.89 -26.92
N LEU A 75 10.40 12.29 -26.28
CA LEU A 75 9.21 12.83 -26.95
C LEU A 75 9.50 14.09 -27.77
N ARG A 76 10.34 15.00 -27.26
CA ARG A 76 10.73 16.21 -28.01
C ARG A 76 11.64 15.92 -29.21
N ASN A 77 12.48 14.89 -29.10
CA ASN A 77 13.45 14.52 -30.13
C ASN A 77 12.85 13.60 -31.19
N CYS A 78 11.77 12.89 -30.86
CA CYS A 78 10.96 12.16 -31.83
C CYS A 78 10.18 13.15 -32.70
N GLY A 79 10.46 13.19 -33.99
CA GLY A 79 9.57 13.82 -34.97
C GLY A 79 8.28 12.99 -35.18
N GLU A 80 7.76 12.95 -36.41
CA GLU A 80 6.64 12.06 -36.78
C GLU A 80 7.01 10.55 -36.72
N GLU A 81 8.29 10.20 -36.54
CA GLU A 81 8.80 8.84 -36.38
C GLU A 81 9.16 8.54 -34.92
N VAL A 82 8.12 8.11 -34.19
CA VAL A 82 8.06 7.02 -33.21
C VAL A 82 9.09 6.93 -32.05
N TYR A 83 8.61 7.11 -30.81
CA TYR A 83 8.63 6.05 -29.78
C TYR A 83 7.27 5.82 -29.03
N PRO A 84 6.12 5.64 -29.71
CA PRO A 84 4.99 4.90 -29.21
C PRO A 84 5.31 3.40 -29.22
N SER A 85 6.18 2.97 -28.32
CA SER A 85 6.22 1.56 -27.93
C SER A 85 5.40 1.37 -26.66
N ALA A 86 4.76 0.21 -26.52
CA ALA A 86 4.02 -0.13 -25.31
C ALA A 86 4.93 -0.04 -24.08
N GLU A 87 6.22 -0.39 -24.23
CA GLU A 87 7.22 -0.31 -23.19
C GLU A 87 7.54 1.13 -22.78
N PHE A 88 7.75 2.04 -23.74
CA PHE A 88 7.98 3.46 -23.44
C PHE A 88 6.82 4.06 -22.65
N ASN A 89 5.60 3.86 -23.16
CA ASN A 89 4.39 4.39 -22.52
C ASN A 89 4.17 3.76 -21.14
N TYR A 90 4.49 2.47 -20.98
CA TYR A 90 4.50 1.81 -19.67
C TYR A 90 5.51 2.45 -18.72
N ILE A 91 6.79 2.58 -19.10
CA ILE A 91 7.83 3.16 -18.23
C ILE A 91 7.44 4.58 -17.82
N TYR A 92 6.95 5.37 -18.79
CA TYR A 92 6.58 6.75 -18.51
C TYR A 92 5.39 6.84 -17.56
N ALA A 93 4.30 6.09 -17.82
CA ALA A 93 3.16 6.02 -16.91
C ALA A 93 3.56 5.57 -15.50
N SER A 94 4.44 4.57 -15.41
CA SER A 94 4.90 4.04 -14.13
C SER A 94 5.74 5.07 -13.38
N ALA A 95 6.65 5.77 -14.06
CA ALA A 95 7.46 6.82 -13.45
C ALA A 95 6.61 8.00 -12.96
N LEU A 96 5.60 8.42 -13.73
CA LEU A 96 4.65 9.47 -13.33
C LEU A 96 3.85 9.07 -12.10
N HIS A 97 3.30 7.86 -12.09
CA HIS A 97 2.60 7.28 -10.94
C HIS A 97 3.51 7.23 -9.71
N ASP A 98 4.67 6.61 -9.83
CA ASP A 98 5.59 6.41 -8.71
C ASP A 98 6.10 7.74 -8.17
N TYR A 99 6.39 8.71 -9.04
CA TYR A 99 6.76 10.07 -8.63
C TYR A 99 5.62 10.77 -7.90
N SER A 100 4.38 10.58 -8.32
CA SER A 100 3.23 11.18 -7.65
C SER A 100 2.97 10.63 -6.24
N LEU A 101 3.48 9.43 -5.92
CA LEU A 101 3.41 8.86 -4.58
C LEU A 101 4.49 9.40 -3.64
N VAL A 102 5.69 9.68 -4.15
CA VAL A 102 6.85 9.96 -3.30
C VAL A 102 7.42 11.35 -3.45
N GLY A 103 7.16 12.09 -4.53
CA GLY A 103 7.89 13.31 -4.86
C GLY A 103 7.07 14.44 -5.51
N ALA A 104 5.79 14.25 -5.83
CA ALA A 104 4.93 15.33 -6.29
C ALA A 104 4.45 16.19 -5.12
N GLU A 105 4.41 17.50 -5.34
CA GLU A 105 3.72 18.40 -4.43
C GLU A 105 2.19 18.18 -4.53
N PRO A 106 1.41 18.43 -3.45
CA PRO A 106 -0.03 18.20 -3.46
C PRO A 106 -0.78 18.86 -4.61
N GLU A 107 -0.34 20.05 -5.05
CA GLU A 107 -0.97 20.79 -6.15
C GLU A 107 -0.71 20.17 -7.53
N GLU A 108 0.33 19.35 -7.66
CA GLU A 108 0.75 18.73 -8.93
C GLU A 108 0.25 17.30 -9.08
N LEU A 109 -0.14 16.65 -7.98
CA LEU A 109 -0.50 15.23 -7.92
C LEU A 109 -1.52 14.83 -8.97
N ASN A 110 -2.62 15.57 -9.08
CA ASN A 110 -3.68 15.29 -10.06
C ASN A 110 -3.16 15.36 -11.51
N GLY A 111 -2.25 16.29 -11.81
CA GLY A 111 -1.65 16.43 -13.13
C GLY A 111 -0.80 15.22 -13.51
N PHE A 112 -0.01 14.69 -12.56
CA PHE A 112 0.77 13.47 -12.78
C PHE A 112 -0.11 12.23 -12.97
N VAL A 113 -1.17 12.09 -12.18
CA VAL A 113 -2.11 10.96 -12.28
C VAL A 113 -2.85 10.97 -13.62
N ASP A 114 -3.36 12.12 -14.05
CA ASP A 114 -4.06 12.24 -15.34
C ASP A 114 -3.13 11.96 -16.53
N MET A 115 -1.87 12.41 -16.44
CA MET A 115 -0.85 12.09 -17.44
C MET A 115 -0.49 10.60 -17.45
N ALA A 116 -0.35 9.98 -16.28
CA ALA A 116 -0.12 8.54 -16.18
C ALA A 116 -1.26 7.74 -16.81
N LEU A 117 -2.53 8.15 -16.61
CA LEU A 117 -3.69 7.54 -17.26
C LEU A 117 -3.63 7.64 -18.79
N GLU A 118 -3.23 8.80 -19.32
CA GLU A 118 -3.06 8.98 -20.77
C GLU A 118 -2.04 7.99 -21.32
N TYR A 119 -0.87 7.87 -20.70
CA TYR A 119 0.18 6.95 -21.15
C TYR A 119 -0.17 5.48 -20.95
N VAL A 120 -0.93 5.12 -19.90
CA VAL A 120 -1.54 3.79 -19.78
C VAL A 120 -2.48 3.51 -20.95
N GLY A 121 -3.30 4.48 -21.36
CA GLY A 121 -4.16 4.36 -22.53
C GLY A 121 -3.37 4.14 -23.82
N LEU A 122 -2.32 4.92 -24.04
CA LEU A 122 -1.44 4.79 -25.21
C LEU A 122 -0.70 3.44 -25.24
N ALA A 123 -0.24 2.95 -24.09
CA ALA A 123 0.35 1.62 -23.98
C ALA A 123 -0.69 0.54 -24.35
N ALA A 124 -1.93 0.67 -23.88
CA ALA A 124 -3.02 -0.26 -24.17
C ALA A 124 -3.24 -0.45 -25.68
N ASP A 125 -3.25 0.66 -26.43
CA ASP A 125 -3.49 0.68 -27.87
C ASP A 125 -2.38 0.01 -28.68
N GLN A 126 -1.19 -0.12 -28.09
CA GLN A 126 0.02 -0.65 -28.74
C GLN A 126 0.36 -2.08 -28.35
N LEU A 127 -0.22 -2.59 -27.25
CA LEU A 127 0.07 -3.93 -26.75
C LEU A 127 -0.45 -5.03 -27.67
N ASP A 128 0.46 -5.84 -28.20
CA ASP A 128 0.13 -7.08 -28.88
C ASP A 128 0.15 -8.22 -27.85
N LYS A 129 -1.03 -8.57 -27.34
CA LYS A 129 -1.21 -9.61 -26.31
C LYS A 129 -0.57 -10.97 -26.67
N ALA A 130 -0.33 -11.24 -27.96
CA ALA A 130 0.31 -12.47 -28.40
C ALA A 130 1.84 -12.43 -28.30
N LYS A 131 2.45 -11.24 -28.41
CA LYS A 131 3.90 -11.03 -28.43
C LYS A 131 4.45 -10.51 -27.11
N ASP A 132 3.68 -9.70 -26.40
CA ASP A 132 4.18 -8.90 -25.27
C ASP A 132 3.84 -9.53 -23.92
N LYS A 133 3.81 -10.86 -23.81
CA LYS A 133 3.38 -11.56 -22.58
C LYS A 133 4.17 -11.16 -21.34
N GLU A 134 5.45 -10.89 -21.50
CA GLU A 134 6.35 -10.46 -20.41
C GLU A 134 6.00 -9.08 -19.87
N TRP A 135 5.51 -8.18 -20.73
CA TRP A 135 5.14 -6.81 -20.36
C TRP A 135 3.66 -6.67 -20.00
N LEU A 136 2.83 -7.60 -20.48
CA LEU A 136 1.39 -7.51 -20.35
C LEU A 136 0.92 -7.50 -18.89
N TRP A 137 1.53 -8.31 -18.03
CA TRP A 137 1.20 -8.30 -16.61
C TRP A 137 1.66 -7.01 -15.92
N ARG A 138 2.86 -6.50 -16.26
CA ARG A 138 3.40 -5.24 -15.72
C ARG A 138 2.50 -4.05 -16.08
N TYR A 139 2.08 -4.01 -17.34
CA TYR A 139 1.10 -3.05 -17.82
C TYR A 139 -0.19 -3.11 -17.00
N TYR A 140 -0.78 -4.30 -16.84
CA TYR A 140 -2.04 -4.45 -16.11
C TYR A 140 -1.94 -4.01 -14.66
N LEU A 141 -0.81 -4.31 -13.99
CA LEU A 141 -0.58 -3.86 -12.63
C LEU A 141 -0.49 -2.34 -12.54
N VAL A 142 0.33 -1.70 -13.38
CA VAL A 142 0.49 -0.25 -13.36
C VAL A 142 -0.79 0.46 -13.74
N ALA A 143 -1.50 0.00 -14.78
CA ALA A 143 -2.81 0.51 -15.15
C ALA A 143 -3.77 0.43 -13.96
N GLY A 144 -3.85 -0.72 -13.30
CA GLY A 144 -4.66 -0.92 -12.10
C GLY A 144 -4.33 0.06 -10.97
N LYS A 145 -3.03 0.24 -10.67
CA LYS A 145 -2.55 1.17 -9.63
C LYS A 145 -2.86 2.64 -9.95
N VAL A 146 -2.63 3.07 -11.19
CA VAL A 146 -2.97 4.43 -11.64
C VAL A 146 -4.47 4.69 -11.51
N HIS A 147 -5.31 3.71 -11.85
CA HIS A 147 -6.76 3.83 -11.62
C HIS A 147 -7.11 3.92 -10.13
N LEU A 148 -6.45 3.15 -9.25
CA LEU A 148 -6.64 3.31 -7.79
C LEU A 148 -6.26 4.72 -7.34
N GLN A 149 -5.12 5.24 -7.79
CA GLN A 149 -4.71 6.59 -7.45
C GLN A 149 -5.68 7.65 -7.99
N LYS A 150 -6.27 7.42 -9.16
CA LYS A 150 -7.34 8.29 -9.67
C LYS A 150 -8.55 8.28 -8.73
N VAL A 151 -8.89 7.14 -8.12
CA VAL A 151 -9.97 7.06 -7.14
C VAL A 151 -9.70 7.95 -5.93
N ASP A 152 -8.45 8.00 -5.43
CA ASP A 152 -8.08 8.93 -4.35
C ASP A 152 -8.35 10.39 -4.72
N THR A 153 -7.93 10.82 -5.92
CA THR A 153 -8.20 12.20 -6.40
C THR A 153 -9.70 12.49 -6.50
N LEU A 154 -10.50 11.50 -6.92
CA LEU A 154 -11.95 11.64 -7.03
C LEU A 154 -12.64 11.70 -5.65
N PHE A 155 -12.11 11.02 -4.64
CA PHE A 155 -12.62 11.14 -3.28
C PHE A 155 -12.33 12.54 -2.71
N GLU A 156 -11.15 13.10 -2.92
CA GLU A 156 -10.84 14.48 -2.52
C GLU A 156 -11.80 15.49 -3.18
N ASP A 157 -12.02 15.34 -4.49
CA ASP A 157 -13.01 16.14 -5.23
C ASP A 157 -14.43 15.94 -4.70
N GLN A 158 -14.77 14.72 -4.28
CA GLN A 158 -16.07 14.38 -3.71
C GLN A 158 -16.28 15.04 -2.35
N GLU A 159 -15.26 15.04 -1.49
CA GLU A 159 -15.27 15.72 -0.19
C GLU A 159 -15.36 17.25 -0.36
N ALA A 160 -14.70 17.81 -1.39
CA ALA A 160 -14.77 19.22 -1.75
C ALA A 160 -16.05 19.61 -2.51
N ALA A 161 -16.93 18.67 -2.83
CA ALA A 161 -18.08 18.91 -3.70
C ALA A 161 -19.07 19.91 -3.09
N SER A 162 -19.30 21.02 -3.79
CA SER A 162 -20.21 22.09 -3.36
C SER A 162 -21.70 21.73 -3.43
N SER A 163 -22.06 20.60 -4.05
CA SER A 163 -23.44 20.20 -4.24
C SER A 163 -23.66 18.69 -4.18
N LYS A 164 -24.85 18.30 -3.68
CA LYS A 164 -25.29 16.89 -3.65
C LYS A 164 -25.32 16.23 -5.04
N LYS A 165 -25.51 17.01 -6.12
CA LYS A 165 -25.50 16.48 -7.48
C LYS A 165 -24.08 16.11 -7.91
N GLN A 166 -23.11 16.98 -7.65
CA GLN A 166 -21.70 16.74 -7.93
C GLN A 166 -21.17 15.57 -7.09
N PHE A 167 -21.46 15.56 -5.79
CA PHE A 167 -21.10 14.46 -4.88
C PHE A 167 -21.55 13.09 -5.42
N LYS A 168 -22.80 13.00 -5.89
CA LYS A 168 -23.36 11.77 -6.48
C LYS A 168 -22.78 11.40 -7.84
N LEU A 169 -22.30 12.37 -8.61
CA LEU A 169 -21.66 12.11 -9.90
C LEU A 169 -20.28 11.51 -9.65
N LEU A 170 -19.48 12.16 -8.80
CA LEU A 170 -18.15 11.69 -8.40
C LEU A 170 -18.22 10.30 -7.76
N GLY A 171 -19.23 10.03 -6.92
CA GLY A 171 -19.42 8.70 -6.36
C GLY A 171 -19.65 7.59 -7.40
N LYS A 172 -20.23 7.91 -8.57
CA LYS A 172 -20.35 6.95 -9.67
C LYS A 172 -19.06 6.79 -10.46
N GLU A 173 -18.31 7.88 -10.61
CA GLU A 173 -16.99 7.85 -11.25
C GLU A 173 -16.02 7.01 -10.42
N ILE A 174 -15.97 7.21 -9.09
CA ILE A 174 -15.25 6.38 -8.11
C ILE A 174 -15.58 4.89 -8.29
N GLN A 175 -16.87 4.54 -8.38
CA GLN A 175 -17.29 3.15 -8.59
C GLN A 175 -16.78 2.57 -9.92
N SER A 176 -16.83 3.37 -10.98
CA SER A 176 -16.36 2.97 -12.31
C SER A 176 -14.85 2.75 -12.31
N GLU A 177 -14.09 3.67 -11.71
CA GLU A 177 -12.63 3.61 -11.62
C GLU A 177 -12.17 2.43 -10.74
N LEU A 178 -12.81 2.18 -9.59
CA LEU A 178 -12.52 1.00 -8.76
C LEU A 178 -12.79 -0.32 -9.48
N MET A 179 -13.89 -0.38 -10.25
CA MET A 179 -14.19 -1.55 -11.06
C MET A 179 -13.14 -1.76 -12.16
N GLN A 180 -12.68 -0.68 -12.81
CA GLN A 180 -11.63 -0.75 -13.81
C GLN A 180 -10.29 -1.19 -13.20
N ALA A 181 -9.91 -0.59 -12.08
CA ALA A 181 -8.70 -0.94 -11.33
C ALA A 181 -8.66 -2.43 -10.96
N THR A 182 -9.72 -2.93 -10.30
CA THR A 182 -9.79 -4.32 -9.85
C THR A 182 -9.77 -5.33 -11.00
N ASN A 183 -10.44 -5.04 -12.13
CA ASN A 183 -10.39 -5.88 -13.33
C ASN A 183 -8.98 -5.94 -13.94
N LEU A 184 -8.27 -4.81 -13.98
CA LEU A 184 -6.90 -4.75 -14.49
C LEU A 184 -5.94 -5.50 -13.57
N LEU A 185 -6.05 -5.30 -12.25
CA LEU A 185 -5.24 -6.01 -11.24
C LEU A 185 -5.45 -7.52 -11.32
N ASP A 186 -6.69 -7.99 -11.39
CA ASP A 186 -7.02 -9.42 -11.56
C ASP A 186 -6.42 -10.01 -12.85
N ALA A 187 -6.39 -9.23 -13.94
CA ALA A 187 -5.77 -9.66 -15.18
C ALA A 187 -4.24 -9.73 -15.04
N GLY A 188 -3.65 -8.75 -14.36
CA GLY A 188 -2.23 -8.69 -14.02
C GLY A 188 -1.79 -9.91 -13.22
N PHE A 189 -2.43 -10.17 -12.07
CA PHE A 189 -2.05 -11.26 -11.16
C PHE A 189 -2.05 -12.65 -11.81
N LYS A 190 -2.98 -12.90 -12.74
CA LYS A 190 -3.06 -14.17 -13.49
C LYS A 190 -1.90 -14.39 -14.47
N LEU A 191 -1.22 -13.32 -14.85
CA LEU A 191 -0.17 -13.32 -15.85
C LEU A 191 1.24 -13.17 -15.26
N ILE A 192 1.36 -12.86 -13.95
CA ILE A 192 2.66 -12.80 -13.27
C ILE A 192 3.28 -14.21 -13.29
N PRO A 193 4.50 -14.38 -13.83
CA PRO A 193 5.19 -15.66 -13.80
C PRO A 193 5.41 -16.15 -12.38
N ASP A 194 5.15 -17.44 -12.14
CA ASP A 194 5.51 -18.07 -10.87
C ASP A 194 7.05 -18.08 -10.77
N GLY A 195 7.58 -17.46 -9.71
CA GLY A 195 9.03 -17.26 -9.50
C GLY A 195 9.58 -15.86 -9.83
N ASP A 196 8.75 -14.92 -10.29
CA ASP A 196 9.19 -13.51 -10.38
C ASP A 196 9.33 -12.92 -8.97
N GLU A 197 10.46 -12.26 -8.71
CA GLU A 197 10.82 -11.74 -7.39
C GLU A 197 11.22 -10.26 -7.49
N LYS A 198 10.89 -9.49 -6.46
CA LYS A 198 11.33 -8.11 -6.29
C LYS A 198 11.90 -7.88 -4.91
N TYR A 199 12.70 -6.83 -4.78
CA TYR A 199 13.21 -6.38 -3.51
C TYR A 199 12.22 -5.41 -2.88
N ILE A 200 11.96 -5.57 -1.59
CA ILE A 200 11.22 -4.61 -0.77
C ILE A 200 12.14 -4.12 0.35
N VAL A 201 12.02 -2.84 0.70
CA VAL A 201 12.67 -2.28 1.87
C VAL A 201 11.79 -2.57 3.07
N ARG A 202 12.29 -3.37 4.01
CA ARG A 202 11.66 -3.59 5.31
C ARG A 202 12.33 -2.69 6.33
N ILE A 203 11.52 -1.91 7.03
CA ILE A 203 12.00 -1.04 8.10
C ILE A 203 11.74 -1.77 9.41
N GLU A 204 12.81 -2.23 10.05
CA GLU A 204 12.77 -2.82 11.37
C GLU A 204 13.04 -1.73 12.41
N GLN A 205 12.17 -1.61 13.40
CA GLN A 205 12.46 -0.84 14.60
C GLN A 205 13.44 -1.67 15.44
N GLU A 206 14.64 -1.15 15.66
CA GLU A 206 15.54 -1.73 16.65
C GLU A 206 15.05 -1.26 18.03
N ASP A 207 14.49 -2.19 18.81
CA ASP A 207 14.22 -2.02 20.24
C ASP A 207 15.56 -2.05 20.99
N ASP A 208 16.35 -0.97 20.87
CA ASP A 208 17.63 -0.86 21.55
C ASP A 208 17.41 -0.18 22.91
N ASP A 209 17.17 -0.99 23.94
CA ASP A 209 16.86 -0.59 25.33
C ASP A 209 17.96 0.28 26.01
N GLU A 210 19.13 0.46 25.39
CA GLU A 210 20.30 1.07 26.03
C GLU A 210 20.69 2.47 25.51
N THR A 211 20.00 3.05 24.52
CA THR A 211 20.34 4.41 24.05
C THR A 211 19.13 5.34 23.90
N ASP A 212 19.22 6.55 24.48
CA ASP A 212 18.25 7.65 24.33
C ASP A 212 18.09 8.16 22.87
N ASP A 213 18.70 7.50 21.88
CA ASP A 213 18.56 7.80 20.45
C ASP A 213 17.33 7.05 19.90
N VAL A 214 16.15 7.59 20.21
CA VAL A 214 14.80 7.01 19.97
C VAL A 214 14.47 6.66 18.49
N ASN A 215 15.36 6.81 17.50
CA ASN A 215 14.99 6.62 16.10
C ASN A 215 16.12 6.14 15.18
N LYS A 216 16.76 5.00 15.47
CA LYS A 216 17.50 4.27 14.43
C LYS A 216 16.65 3.13 13.89
N ALA A 217 15.83 3.45 12.89
CA ALA A 217 15.19 2.43 12.09
C ALA A 217 16.23 1.78 11.18
N LYS A 218 16.34 0.46 11.22
CA LYS A 218 17.23 -0.28 10.33
C LYS A 218 16.44 -0.74 9.12
N SER A 219 16.88 -0.32 7.93
CA SER A 219 16.33 -0.84 6.69
C SER A 219 17.05 -2.12 6.27
N THR A 220 16.29 -3.16 5.96
CA THR A 220 16.77 -4.40 5.36
C THR A 220 16.12 -4.56 3.98
N LEU A 221 16.88 -5.05 3.00
CA LEU A 221 16.35 -5.41 1.68
C LEU A 221 15.94 -6.87 1.71
N GLU A 222 14.64 -7.12 1.63
CA GLU A 222 14.06 -8.46 1.58
C GLU A 222 13.64 -8.79 0.15
N LYS A 223 13.93 -10.02 -0.30
CA LYS A 223 13.51 -10.49 -1.62
C LYS A 223 12.21 -11.26 -1.46
N VAL A 224 11.16 -10.81 -2.15
CA VAL A 224 9.81 -11.37 -2.04
C VAL A 224 9.25 -11.70 -3.42
N SER A 225 8.29 -12.62 -3.48
CA SER A 225 7.52 -12.87 -4.71
C SER A 225 6.84 -11.57 -5.17
N THR A 226 7.09 -11.18 -6.43
CA THR A 226 6.44 -10.02 -7.04
C THR A 226 4.93 -10.18 -6.97
N LYS A 227 4.43 -11.37 -7.33
CA LYS A 227 2.99 -11.68 -7.31
C LYS A 227 2.37 -11.45 -5.95
N LEU A 228 2.96 -12.04 -4.89
CA LEU A 228 2.44 -11.93 -3.53
C LEU A 228 2.48 -10.48 -3.03
N SER A 229 3.59 -9.77 -3.24
CA SER A 229 3.73 -8.39 -2.79
C SER A 229 2.78 -7.43 -3.52
N GLU A 230 2.63 -7.59 -4.84
CA GLU A 230 1.71 -6.79 -5.65
C GLU A 230 0.23 -7.05 -5.28
N MET A 231 -0.13 -8.31 -5.07
CA MET A 231 -1.47 -8.69 -4.59
C MET A 231 -1.76 -8.13 -3.21
N ASN A 232 -0.79 -8.18 -2.29
CA ASN A 232 -0.93 -7.65 -0.93
C ASN A 232 -1.16 -6.14 -0.94
N SER A 233 -0.32 -5.39 -1.67
CA SER A 233 -0.45 -3.93 -1.79
C SER A 233 -1.76 -3.52 -2.46
N ALA A 234 -2.17 -4.22 -3.52
CA ALA A 234 -3.43 -3.96 -4.20
C ALA A 234 -4.65 -4.27 -3.33
N ALA A 235 -4.63 -5.39 -2.59
CA ALA A 235 -5.70 -5.74 -1.66
C ALA A 235 -5.85 -4.69 -0.56
N ALA A 236 -4.73 -4.20 0.00
CA ALA A 236 -4.73 -3.11 0.97
C ALA A 236 -5.36 -1.85 0.42
N ASN A 237 -4.90 -1.40 -0.75
CA ASN A 237 -5.41 -0.19 -1.38
C ASN A 237 -6.90 -0.33 -1.74
N VAL A 238 -7.34 -1.45 -2.31
CA VAL A 238 -8.76 -1.64 -2.64
C VAL A 238 -9.64 -1.65 -1.39
N ALA A 239 -9.20 -2.28 -0.30
CA ALA A 239 -9.93 -2.26 0.97
C ALA A 239 -10.06 -0.83 1.53
N LEU A 240 -8.96 -0.07 1.55
CA LEU A 240 -8.96 1.33 1.99
C LEU A 240 -9.96 2.18 1.20
N HIS A 241 -9.98 2.05 -0.13
CA HIS A 241 -10.94 2.76 -0.97
C HIS A 241 -12.38 2.27 -0.76
N ALA A 242 -12.58 0.96 -0.59
CA ALA A 242 -13.90 0.39 -0.33
C ALA A 242 -14.48 0.93 0.97
N ASP A 243 -13.67 1.09 2.01
CA ASP A 243 -14.11 1.60 3.31
C ASP A 243 -14.53 3.07 3.30
N ARG A 244 -14.05 3.86 2.33
CA ARG A 244 -14.49 5.24 2.08
C ARG A 244 -15.86 5.32 1.39
N MET A 245 -16.41 4.19 0.92
CA MET A 245 -17.69 4.17 0.21
C MET A 245 -18.87 4.21 1.19
N ASP A 246 -19.79 5.16 0.96
CA ASP A 246 -21.04 5.26 1.72
C ASP A 246 -22.00 4.08 1.46
N ASP A 247 -21.99 3.55 0.23
CA ASP A 247 -22.92 2.49 -0.20
C ASP A 247 -22.43 1.11 0.28
N TYR A 248 -23.34 0.35 0.90
CA TYR A 248 -23.03 -0.93 1.52
C TYR A 248 -22.62 -1.99 0.49
N GLU A 249 -23.40 -2.15 -0.59
CA GLU A 249 -23.20 -3.23 -1.55
C GLU A 249 -21.85 -3.12 -2.29
N PRO A 250 -21.45 -1.95 -2.83
CA PRO A 250 -20.15 -1.79 -3.46
C PRO A 250 -18.99 -1.98 -2.46
N ARG A 251 -19.10 -1.42 -1.25
CA ARG A 251 -18.10 -1.61 -0.19
C ARG A 251 -17.90 -3.09 0.13
N LYS A 252 -18.99 -3.83 0.34
CA LYS A 252 -18.94 -5.27 0.61
C LYS A 252 -18.25 -6.02 -0.53
N GLN A 253 -18.64 -5.76 -1.77
CA GLN A 253 -18.06 -6.41 -2.95
C GLN A 253 -16.54 -6.24 -3.02
N TRP A 254 -16.02 -5.02 -2.80
CA TRP A 254 -14.58 -4.76 -2.88
C TRP A 254 -13.80 -5.23 -1.66
N ASN A 255 -14.40 -5.21 -0.47
CA ASN A 255 -13.80 -5.82 0.72
C ASN A 255 -13.75 -7.35 0.59
N GLU A 256 -14.76 -8.00 0.00
CA GLU A 256 -14.71 -9.43 -0.34
C GLU A 256 -13.62 -9.73 -1.38
N TRP A 257 -13.45 -8.86 -2.39
CA TRP A 257 -12.36 -8.97 -3.36
C TRP A 257 -11.00 -8.87 -2.67
N ALA A 258 -10.78 -7.84 -1.83
CA ALA A 258 -9.52 -7.64 -1.12
C ALA A 258 -9.21 -8.82 -0.19
N LEU A 259 -10.20 -9.29 0.58
CA LEU A 259 -10.06 -10.45 1.46
C LEU A 259 -9.69 -11.72 0.68
N LYS A 260 -10.35 -11.97 -0.46
CA LYS A 260 -10.02 -13.11 -1.32
C LYS A 260 -8.59 -13.01 -1.86
N THR A 261 -8.16 -11.82 -2.27
CA THR A 261 -6.79 -11.58 -2.75
C THR A 261 -5.77 -11.80 -1.62
N TYR A 262 -6.03 -11.32 -0.40
CA TYR A 262 -5.19 -11.60 0.77
C TYR A 262 -5.10 -13.10 1.11
N ARG A 263 -6.21 -13.84 1.00
CA ARG A 263 -6.21 -15.29 1.21
C ARG A 263 -5.30 -15.99 0.21
N GLN A 264 -5.34 -15.60 -1.06
CA GLN A 264 -4.43 -16.16 -2.07
C GLN A 264 -2.95 -15.84 -1.76
N VAL A 265 -2.67 -14.64 -1.25
CA VAL A 265 -1.30 -14.27 -0.83
C VAL A 265 -0.83 -15.14 0.32
N THR A 266 -1.66 -15.27 1.35
CA THR A 266 -1.33 -16.04 2.54
C THR A 266 -1.24 -17.54 2.24
N GLU A 267 -2.25 -18.14 1.62
CA GLU A 267 -2.25 -19.57 1.24
C GLU A 267 -1.05 -19.95 0.35
N GLY A 268 -0.66 -19.09 -0.60
CA GLY A 268 0.52 -19.31 -1.42
C GLY A 268 1.83 -19.24 -0.62
N TRP A 269 1.91 -18.37 0.37
CA TRP A 269 3.06 -18.27 1.27
C TRP A 269 3.22 -19.52 2.14
N TRP A 270 2.10 -20.14 2.54
CA TRP A 270 2.11 -21.34 3.40
C TRP A 270 2.35 -22.63 2.62
N ALA A 271 1.87 -22.74 1.37
CA ALA A 271 2.16 -23.91 0.54
C ALA A 271 3.67 -24.09 0.27
N ASP A 272 4.43 -22.99 0.17
CA ASP A 272 5.88 -23.03 -0.02
C ASP A 272 6.67 -23.36 1.27
N GLN A 273 6.05 -23.25 2.47
CA GLN A 273 6.69 -23.62 3.75
C GLN A 273 6.32 -25.02 4.26
N GLY A 274 5.29 -25.64 3.67
CA GLY A 274 4.75 -26.94 4.13
C GLY A 274 5.37 -28.18 3.48
N GLU A 275 6.29 -28.05 2.52
CA GLU A 275 6.85 -29.22 1.81
C GLU A 275 8.05 -29.91 2.52
N GLU A 276 8.49 -29.46 3.71
CA GLU A 276 9.66 -30.06 4.39
C GLU A 276 9.38 -30.97 5.60
N ASP A 277 8.20 -31.01 6.22
CA ASP A 277 8.02 -31.81 7.47
C ASP A 277 6.60 -32.38 7.65
N GLU A 278 6.17 -33.32 6.80
CA GLU A 278 5.06 -34.23 7.14
C GLU A 278 5.45 -35.69 6.88
N ASP A 279 6.15 -36.27 7.86
CA ASP A 279 6.17 -37.72 8.09
C ASP A 279 4.77 -38.12 8.60
N GLU A 280 4.12 -38.99 7.81
CA GLU A 280 2.81 -39.60 8.06
C GLU A 280 2.80 -40.36 9.41
N GLU A 281 2.00 -39.91 10.39
CA GLU A 281 1.60 -40.75 11.54
C GLU A 281 0.12 -41.13 11.44
N ASP A 282 -0.09 -42.45 11.53
CA ASP A 282 -1.32 -43.20 11.38
C ASP A 282 -2.47 -42.76 12.31
N GLU A 283 -3.65 -42.60 11.72
CA GLU A 283 -4.94 -42.43 12.40
C GLU A 283 -5.43 -43.77 12.99
N ASP A 284 -5.52 -43.86 14.32
CA ASP A 284 -6.38 -44.85 15.00
C ASP A 284 -7.69 -44.15 15.41
N GLU A 285 -8.76 -44.51 14.69
CA GLU A 285 -10.16 -44.19 14.99
C GLU A 285 -10.64 -45.02 16.20
N ASP A 286 -11.01 -44.35 17.31
CA ASP A 286 -11.85 -44.96 18.35
C ASP A 286 -13.14 -44.14 18.53
N GLU A 287 -14.24 -44.75 18.08
CA GLU A 287 -15.64 -44.38 18.34
C GLU A 287 -16.01 -44.69 19.80
N GLU A 288 -16.61 -43.73 20.52
CA GLU A 288 -17.57 -43.86 21.65
C GLU A 288 -17.70 -42.45 22.29
N ASP A 289 -18.84 -41.92 22.75
CA ASP A 289 -20.06 -42.49 23.28
C ASP A 289 -21.15 -41.39 23.30
N ASP A 290 -22.40 -41.79 23.10
CA ASP A 290 -23.59 -40.93 23.10
C ASP A 290 -23.81 -40.27 24.48
N LYS A 291 -23.70 -38.94 24.52
CA LYS A 291 -24.30 -38.11 25.58
C LYS A 291 -25.21 -37.08 24.95
N GLU A 292 -26.52 -37.24 25.17
CA GLU A 292 -27.52 -36.19 24.92
C GLU A 292 -27.09 -34.90 25.65
N PRO A 293 -26.85 -33.78 24.94
CA PRO A 293 -26.63 -32.51 25.59
C PRO A 293 -27.98 -31.89 25.94
N GLU A 294 -28.38 -32.03 27.20
CA GLU A 294 -29.38 -31.13 27.79
C GLU A 294 -28.80 -29.71 27.77
N ASP A 295 -29.53 -28.79 27.12
CA ASP A 295 -29.31 -27.34 26.98
C ASP A 295 -28.26 -26.83 25.96
N GLU A 296 -28.15 -27.47 24.79
CA GLU A 296 -27.32 -26.98 23.68
C GLU A 296 -28.06 -26.00 22.74
N TYR A 297 -27.41 -24.86 22.49
CA TYR A 297 -27.68 -23.89 21.41
C TYR A 297 -28.82 -22.88 21.56
N SER A 298 -28.79 -22.04 22.61
CA SER A 298 -28.89 -20.60 22.28
C SER A 298 -27.50 -20.17 21.82
N LEU A 299 -27.17 -20.44 20.55
CA LEU A 299 -25.98 -19.85 19.92
C LEU A 299 -25.99 -18.36 20.27
N PRO A 300 -24.87 -17.75 20.67
CA PRO A 300 -24.81 -16.32 20.87
C PRO A 300 -25.32 -15.67 19.58
N VAL A 301 -26.49 -15.05 19.67
CA VAL A 301 -27.23 -14.55 18.52
C VAL A 301 -26.53 -13.27 18.07
N TYR A 302 -25.42 -13.42 17.34
CA TYR A 302 -24.84 -12.39 16.49
C TYR A 302 -25.67 -12.26 15.19
N THR A 303 -27.01 -12.27 15.30
CA THR A 303 -27.93 -12.34 14.14
C THR A 303 -27.94 -11.09 13.28
N LEU A 304 -27.31 -10.02 13.73
CA LEU A 304 -27.07 -8.85 12.90
C LEU A 304 -25.89 -9.13 11.99
N GLU A 305 -25.97 -8.71 10.73
CA GLU A 305 -24.89 -8.78 9.75
C GLU A 305 -23.56 -8.23 10.30
N ARG A 306 -23.64 -7.17 11.12
CA ARG A 306 -22.49 -6.62 11.87
C ARG A 306 -21.79 -7.67 12.73
N GLY A 307 -22.54 -8.53 13.40
CA GLY A 307 -21.99 -9.59 14.24
C GLY A 307 -21.32 -10.70 13.45
N GLN A 308 -21.85 -11.06 12.28
CA GLN A 308 -21.19 -12.01 11.37
C GLN A 308 -19.86 -11.43 10.85
N LEU A 309 -19.83 -10.15 10.48
CA LEU A 309 -18.59 -9.48 10.07
C LEU A 309 -17.57 -9.41 11.21
N SER A 310 -18.00 -9.09 12.44
CA SER A 310 -17.12 -9.09 13.60
C SER A 310 -16.55 -10.48 13.91
N LEU A 311 -17.30 -11.55 13.69
CA LEU A 311 -16.80 -12.92 13.84
C LEU A 311 -15.78 -13.28 12.76
N GLN A 312 -16.02 -12.90 11.51
CA GLN A 312 -15.06 -13.13 10.41
C GLN A 312 -13.76 -12.34 10.62
N ALA A 313 -13.87 -11.09 11.10
CA ALA A 313 -12.72 -10.28 11.46
C ALA A 313 -11.93 -10.92 12.61
N LEU A 314 -12.63 -11.38 13.65
CA LEU A 314 -12.00 -12.09 14.76
C LEU A 314 -11.28 -13.36 14.30
N GLU A 315 -11.92 -14.20 13.49
CA GLU A 315 -11.32 -15.43 12.95
C GLU A 315 -10.03 -15.13 12.16
N ALA A 316 -10.06 -14.08 11.33
CA ALA A 316 -8.89 -13.65 10.58
C ALA A 316 -7.75 -13.15 11.49
N ILE A 317 -8.08 -12.41 12.56
CA ILE A 317 -7.09 -11.89 13.50
C ILE A 317 -6.55 -13.00 14.41
N GLU A 318 -7.37 -13.93 14.88
CA GLU A 318 -6.91 -15.10 15.65
C GLU A 318 -5.93 -15.93 14.82
N LYS A 319 -6.24 -16.15 13.54
CA LYS A 319 -5.30 -16.79 12.60
C LYS A 319 -4.02 -15.97 12.46
N ALA A 320 -4.11 -14.66 12.25
CA ALA A 320 -2.93 -13.80 12.13
C ALA A 320 -2.06 -13.82 13.40
N ILE A 321 -2.66 -13.78 14.60
CA ILE A 321 -1.96 -13.90 15.88
C ILE A 321 -1.23 -15.23 15.97
N GLN A 322 -1.89 -16.34 15.62
CA GLN A 322 -1.27 -17.66 15.65
C GLN A 322 -0.06 -17.72 14.72
N LEU A 323 -0.24 -17.27 13.47
CA LEU A 323 0.84 -17.25 12.49
C LEU A 323 2.02 -16.37 12.94
N ALA A 324 1.74 -15.21 13.54
CA ALA A 324 2.76 -14.32 14.06
C ALA A 324 3.51 -14.91 15.27
N ARG A 325 2.86 -15.77 16.07
CA ARG A 325 3.53 -16.54 17.12
C ARG A 325 4.46 -17.57 16.51
N ASP A 326 4.00 -18.32 15.52
CA ASP A 326 4.77 -19.38 14.87
C ASP A 326 6.01 -18.83 14.17
N SER A 327 5.92 -17.62 13.58
CA SER A 327 7.05 -16.93 12.94
C SER A 327 7.88 -16.05 13.89
N ASN A 328 7.54 -15.98 15.19
CA ASN A 328 8.16 -15.07 16.16
C ASN A 328 8.14 -13.59 15.71
N THR A 329 7.07 -13.18 15.05
CA THR A 329 6.80 -11.79 14.61
C THR A 329 5.54 -11.21 15.23
N LEU A 330 5.09 -11.77 16.36
CA LEU A 330 3.98 -11.23 17.13
C LEU A 330 4.26 -9.77 17.48
N SER A 331 3.22 -8.94 17.45
CA SER A 331 3.31 -7.52 17.80
C SER A 331 2.21 -7.14 18.78
N CYS A 332 2.47 -6.08 19.55
CA CYS A 332 1.48 -5.46 20.43
C CYS A 332 0.21 -5.03 19.67
N ASP A 333 0.38 -4.45 18.47
CA ASP A 333 -0.74 -3.97 17.65
C ASP A 333 -1.68 -5.11 17.24
N LEU A 334 -1.13 -6.28 16.90
CA LEU A 334 -1.93 -7.43 16.49
C LEU A 334 -2.73 -8.01 17.67
N LEU A 335 -2.13 -8.09 18.85
CA LEU A 335 -2.81 -8.52 20.08
C LEU A 335 -3.92 -7.54 20.48
N THR A 336 -3.63 -6.24 20.45
CA THR A 336 -4.60 -5.19 20.80
C THR A 336 -5.74 -5.10 19.78
N LEU A 337 -5.48 -5.31 18.50
CA LEU A 337 -6.51 -5.41 17.46
C LEU A 337 -7.42 -6.63 17.68
N GLY A 338 -6.86 -7.77 18.06
CA GLY A 338 -7.63 -8.96 18.45
C GLY A 338 -8.52 -8.70 19.67
N ALA A 339 -7.98 -8.02 20.68
CA ALA A 339 -8.75 -7.61 21.84
C ALA A 339 -9.91 -6.68 21.48
N GLU A 340 -9.68 -5.69 20.61
CA GLU A 340 -10.70 -4.76 20.12
C GLU A 340 -11.82 -5.48 19.35
N CYS A 341 -11.52 -6.56 18.63
CA CYS A 341 -12.53 -7.39 17.98
C CYS A 341 -13.42 -8.12 18.99
N HIS A 342 -12.84 -8.69 20.04
CA HIS A 342 -13.62 -9.27 21.13
C HIS A 342 -14.46 -8.22 21.87
N ILE A 343 -13.92 -7.02 22.15
CA ILE A 343 -14.66 -5.90 22.75
C ILE A 343 -15.87 -5.53 21.90
N ASN A 344 -15.69 -5.42 20.58
CA ASN A 344 -16.79 -5.16 19.65
C ASN A 344 -17.85 -6.27 19.69
N LEU A 345 -17.44 -7.53 19.82
CA LEU A 345 -18.37 -8.67 19.97
C LEU A 345 -19.11 -8.64 21.32
N VAL A 346 -18.49 -8.20 22.42
CA VAL A 346 -19.18 -7.99 23.71
C VAL A 346 -20.31 -6.98 23.55
N ASN A 347 -20.04 -5.86 22.87
CA ASN A 347 -21.00 -4.76 22.67
C ASN A 347 -22.24 -5.15 21.85
N ILE A 348 -22.16 -6.24 21.07
CA ILE A 348 -23.27 -6.72 20.23
C ILE A 348 -23.77 -8.11 20.63
N ALA A 349 -23.18 -8.71 21.66
CA ALA A 349 -23.57 -10.03 22.15
C ALA A 349 -24.98 -10.00 22.75
N VAL A 350 -25.79 -11.00 22.39
CA VAL A 350 -27.10 -11.21 23.03
C VAL A 350 -26.93 -12.30 24.08
N GLY A 351 -26.86 -11.87 25.35
CA GLY A 351 -26.83 -12.75 26.53
C GLY A 351 -25.49 -12.76 27.28
N ASP A 352 -25.57 -12.90 28.60
CA ASP A 352 -24.43 -12.74 29.52
C ASP A 352 -23.31 -13.75 29.28
N LYS A 353 -23.65 -15.00 28.95
CA LYS A 353 -22.64 -16.04 28.64
C LYS A 353 -21.81 -15.70 27.40
N ALA A 354 -22.45 -15.13 26.39
CA ALA A 354 -21.80 -14.74 25.14
C ALA A 354 -20.86 -13.55 25.38
N ALA A 355 -21.36 -12.53 26.07
CA ALA A 355 -20.57 -11.37 26.49
C ALA A 355 -19.37 -11.81 27.33
N ALA A 356 -19.57 -12.63 28.37
CA ALA A 356 -18.50 -13.09 29.23
C ALA A 356 -17.41 -13.90 28.52
N LYS A 357 -17.79 -14.77 27.56
CA LYS A 357 -16.80 -15.50 26.74
C LYS A 357 -15.89 -14.53 25.98
N GLN A 358 -16.48 -13.53 25.32
CA GLN A 358 -15.72 -12.55 24.55
C GLN A 358 -14.93 -11.61 25.46
N SER A 359 -15.49 -11.19 26.60
CA SER A 359 -14.80 -10.38 27.61
C SER A 359 -13.54 -11.08 28.12
N LYS A 360 -13.64 -12.38 28.44
CA LYS A 360 -12.50 -13.18 28.89
C LYS A 360 -11.39 -13.27 27.84
N ALA A 361 -11.74 -13.43 26.57
CA ALA A 361 -10.78 -13.49 25.47
C ALA A 361 -10.10 -12.13 25.23
N ALA A 362 -10.87 -11.03 25.26
CA ALA A 362 -10.31 -9.67 25.18
C ALA A 362 -9.28 -9.41 26.30
N VAL A 363 -9.65 -9.72 27.55
CA VAL A 363 -8.77 -9.54 28.72
C VAL A 363 -7.48 -10.36 28.59
N ALA A 364 -7.56 -11.59 28.07
CA ALA A 364 -6.40 -12.43 27.86
C ALA A 364 -5.40 -11.79 26.87
N LEU A 365 -5.87 -11.32 25.72
CA LEU A 365 -5.02 -10.67 24.71
C LEU A 365 -4.42 -9.34 25.20
N ILE A 366 -5.19 -8.52 25.94
CA ILE A 366 -4.67 -7.26 26.52
C ILE A 366 -3.57 -7.57 27.54
N LYS A 367 -3.77 -8.55 28.42
CA LYS A 367 -2.76 -8.94 29.41
C LYS A 367 -1.51 -9.52 28.76
N GLU A 368 -1.68 -10.32 27.72
CA GLU A 368 -0.56 -10.81 26.91
C GLU A 368 0.21 -9.64 26.31
N ALA A 369 -0.47 -8.69 25.66
CA ALA A 369 0.15 -7.50 25.08
C ALA A 369 0.95 -6.69 26.11
N ILE A 370 0.36 -6.40 27.28
CA ILE A 370 1.04 -5.67 28.38
C ILE A 370 2.26 -6.45 28.90
N SER A 371 2.15 -7.77 29.02
CA SER A 371 3.23 -8.61 29.57
C SER A 371 4.39 -8.83 28.60
N THR A 372 4.09 -8.96 27.31
CA THR A 372 5.07 -9.23 26.26
C THR A 372 5.71 -7.94 25.75
N TYR A 373 4.96 -6.83 25.72
CA TYR A 373 5.41 -5.51 25.26
C TYR A 373 5.10 -4.45 26.31
N PRO A 374 5.94 -4.31 27.36
CA PRO A 374 5.69 -3.37 28.45
C PRO A 374 5.61 -1.92 27.94
N ASN A 375 4.40 -1.39 27.83
CA ASN A 375 4.13 -0.03 27.39
C ASN A 375 3.11 0.62 28.32
N ALA A 376 3.54 1.69 29.01
CA ALA A 376 2.69 2.41 29.97
C ALA A 376 1.41 2.97 29.34
N GLY A 377 1.41 3.25 28.03
CA GLY A 377 0.23 3.69 27.31
C GLY A 377 -0.86 2.62 27.17
N LEU A 378 -0.52 1.33 27.22
CA LEU A 378 -1.50 0.24 27.16
C LEU A 378 -2.29 0.12 28.45
N ASP A 379 -1.61 0.25 29.61
CA ASP A 379 -2.26 0.23 30.92
C ASP A 379 -3.26 1.40 31.05
N GLU A 380 -2.88 2.58 30.57
CA GLU A 380 -3.77 3.75 30.55
C GLU A 380 -4.95 3.55 29.60
N LYS A 381 -4.70 3.05 28.38
CA LYS A 381 -5.75 2.85 27.35
C LYS A 381 -6.77 1.79 27.76
N TYR A 382 -6.33 0.67 28.36
CA TYR A 382 -7.18 -0.50 28.61
C TYR A 382 -7.49 -0.75 30.09
N GLY A 383 -6.99 0.05 31.03
CA GLY A 383 -7.20 -0.17 32.47
C GLY A 383 -8.67 -0.22 32.89
N GLU A 384 -9.50 0.67 32.35
CA GLU A 384 -10.95 0.66 32.59
C GLU A 384 -11.61 -0.59 31.99
N VAL A 385 -11.24 -0.93 30.74
CA VAL A 385 -11.77 -2.11 30.02
C VAL A 385 -11.42 -3.40 30.75
N LEU A 386 -10.17 -3.55 31.22
CA LEU A 386 -9.74 -4.71 32.00
C LEU A 386 -10.59 -4.89 33.24
N THR A 387 -10.84 -3.81 33.99
CA THR A 387 -11.64 -3.84 35.22
C THR A 387 -13.08 -4.25 34.92
N GLU A 388 -13.74 -3.59 33.96
CA GLU A 388 -15.12 -3.87 33.59
C GLU A 388 -15.29 -5.29 33.04
N PHE A 389 -14.39 -5.74 32.17
CA PHE A 389 -14.54 -7.01 31.47
C PHE A 389 -14.18 -8.20 32.36
N GLU A 390 -13.30 -8.02 33.34
CA GLU A 390 -13.07 -9.01 34.40
C GLU A 390 -14.31 -9.19 35.28
N GLU A 391 -15.04 -8.12 35.59
CA GLU A 391 -16.30 -8.20 36.32
C GLU A 391 -17.38 -8.94 35.51
N ILE A 392 -17.53 -8.61 34.22
CA ILE A 392 -18.46 -9.32 33.32
C ILE A 392 -18.10 -10.81 33.24
N ALA A 393 -16.82 -11.13 33.07
CA ALA A 393 -16.34 -12.51 32.99
C ALA A 393 -16.50 -13.29 34.30
N ALA A 394 -16.49 -12.62 35.46
CA ALA A 394 -16.67 -13.24 36.78
C ALA A 394 -18.14 -13.47 37.15
N ASN A 395 -19.07 -12.74 36.53
CA ASN A 395 -20.50 -12.77 36.88
C ASN A 395 -21.36 -13.71 36.01
N ALA A 396 -20.78 -14.31 34.96
CA ALA A 396 -21.45 -15.29 34.09
C ALA A 396 -21.11 -16.74 34.46
#